data_AF-A0A0A9XZ81-F1
#
_entry.id   AF-A0A0A9XZ81-F1
#
_cell.length_a   1.000
_cell.length_b   1.000
_cell.length_c   1.000
_cell.angle_alpha   90.00
_cell.angle_beta   90.00
_cell.angle_gamma   90.00
#
_symmetry.space_group_name_H-M   'P 1'
#
loop_
_entity.id
_entity.type
_entity.pdbx_description
1 polymer ?
#
loop_
_entity_poly.entity_id
_entity_poly.type
_entity_poly.pdbx_seq_one_letter_code
_entity_poly.pdbx_strand_id
1 'polypeptide(L)'
;MMSTFHNLPTLNLLIRFSCLMGFVLSLYTYIVELNIHYNHDYVAMCDLSEHMSCSKAFTSQWGTGFGFVGKLLGEDSAFNQPNSVPGMLFYVLVFLLSFPDRVLFAAALVFQSVLANIISVYLAYILYFLLHDFCIICVSTYVTNATLLYLSYHKYKILSYQDSMNKAKKSS
;
A
#
# COMPACT_ATOMS: atom_id res chain seq x y z
N MET A 1 -14.86 -17.07 -23.17
CA MET A 1 -15.07 -17.91 -21.98
C MET A 1 -14.19 -17.39 -20.86
N MET A 2 -14.67 -16.36 -20.15
CA MET A 2 -13.96 -15.71 -19.03
C MET A 2 -14.78 -15.96 -17.77
N SER A 3 -14.98 -17.24 -17.47
CA SER A 3 -15.72 -17.71 -16.31
C SER A 3 -14.72 -18.01 -15.20
N THR A 4 -14.50 -17.05 -14.29
CA THR A 4 -14.56 -17.30 -12.83
C THR A 4 -14.35 -16.00 -12.02
N PHE A 5 -15.41 -15.63 -11.29
CA PHE A 5 -15.44 -14.99 -9.97
C PHE A 5 -15.44 -13.48 -9.71
N HIS A 6 -15.20 -12.56 -10.64
CA HIS A 6 -15.31 -11.14 -10.26
C HIS A 6 -15.98 -10.27 -11.33
N ASN A 7 -17.28 -10.01 -11.16
CA ASN A 7 -17.95 -8.90 -11.85
C ASN A 7 -17.43 -7.55 -11.29
N LEU A 8 -17.48 -6.50 -12.11
CA LEU A 8 -16.93 -5.17 -11.79
C LEU A 8 -17.36 -4.61 -10.41
N PRO A 9 -18.62 -4.76 -9.96
CA PRO A 9 -19.04 -4.33 -8.62
C PRO A 9 -18.29 -5.03 -7.49
N THR A 10 -18.03 -6.34 -7.62
CA THR A 10 -17.31 -7.10 -6.60
C THR A 10 -15.84 -6.69 -6.55
N LEU A 11 -15.20 -6.45 -7.71
CA LEU A 11 -13.83 -5.89 -7.73
C LEU A 11 -13.78 -4.54 -7.02
N ASN A 12 -14.73 -3.65 -7.31
CA ASN A 12 -14.80 -2.33 -6.68
C ASN A 12 -14.96 -2.44 -5.17
N LEU A 13 -15.81 -3.35 -4.68
CA LEU A 13 -15.98 -3.60 -3.25
C LEU A 13 -14.68 -4.11 -2.60
N LEU A 14 -14.03 -5.10 -3.21
CA LEU A 14 -12.79 -5.68 -2.68
C LEU A 14 -11.62 -4.69 -2.68
N ILE A 15 -11.50 -3.85 -3.71
CA ILE A 15 -10.50 -2.77 -3.75
C ILE A 15 -10.73 -1.83 -2.57
N ARG A 16 -11.97 -1.36 -2.39
CA ARG A 16 -12.32 -0.43 -1.29
C ARG A 16 -12.06 -1.04 0.08
N PHE A 17 -12.45 -2.29 0.28
CA PHE A 17 -12.19 -3.02 1.52
C PHE A 17 -10.68 -3.17 1.79
N SER A 18 -9.91 -3.53 0.77
CA SER A 18 -8.45 -3.62 0.87
C SER A 18 -7.80 -2.27 1.21
N CYS A 19 -8.30 -1.16 0.64
CA CYS A 19 -7.83 0.18 1.00
C CYS A 19 -8.13 0.52 2.46
N LEU A 20 -9.32 0.18 2.97
CA LEU A 20 -9.68 0.42 4.36
C LEU A 20 -8.80 -0.39 5.32
N MET A 21 -8.56 -1.67 5.02
CA MET A 21 -7.62 -2.50 5.79
C MET A 21 -6.21 -1.92 5.76
N GLY A 22 -5.72 -1.55 4.57
CA GLY A 22 -4.41 -0.93 4.41
C GLY A 22 -4.27 0.38 5.19
N PHE A 23 -5.29 1.23 5.16
CA PHE A 23 -5.31 2.47 5.93
C PHE A 23 -5.25 2.20 7.44
N VAL A 24 -6.02 1.23 7.94
CA VAL A 24 -5.99 0.85 9.36
C VAL A 24 -4.63 0.32 9.77
N LEU A 25 -3.98 -0.52 8.94
CA LEU A 25 -2.62 -0.99 9.20
C LEU A 25 -1.63 0.17 9.26
N SER A 26 -1.66 1.11 8.31
CA SER A 26 -0.79 2.28 8.31
C SER A 26 -1.07 3.22 9.49
N LEU A 27 -2.34 3.40 9.87
CA LEU A 27 -2.71 4.21 11.03
C LEU A 27 -2.19 3.58 12.32
N TYR A 28 -2.31 2.27 12.47
CA TYR A 28 -1.76 1.56 13.61
C TYR A 28 -0.22 1.70 13.68
N THR A 29 0.47 1.56 12.55
CA THR A 29 1.92 1.84 12.46
C THR A 29 2.25 3.25 12.92
N TYR A 30 1.51 4.25 12.44
CA TYR A 30 1.71 5.66 12.84
C TYR A 30 1.50 5.88 14.35
N ILE A 31 0.48 5.24 14.93
CA ILE A 31 0.22 5.28 16.37
C ILE A 31 1.39 4.65 17.13
N VAL A 32 1.91 3.51 16.69
CA VAL A 32 3.07 2.86 17.31
C VAL A 32 4.31 3.77 17.22
N GLU A 33 4.60 4.34 16.04
CA GLU A 33 5.71 5.28 15.83
C GLU A 33 5.62 6.49 16.77
N LEU A 34 4.44 7.10 16.89
CA LEU A 34 4.20 8.21 17.82
C LEU A 34 4.42 7.79 19.28
N ASN A 35 3.87 6.66 19.70
CA ASN A 35 4.00 6.21 21.09
C ASN A 35 5.46 5.92 21.46
N ILE A 36 6.24 5.29 20.57
CA ILE A 36 7.67 5.06 20.79
C ILE A 36 8.43 6.39 20.87
N HIS A 37 8.11 7.35 20.00
CA HIS A 37 8.75 8.66 20.00
C HIS A 37 8.53 9.42 21.32
N TYR A 38 7.33 9.34 21.90
CA TYR A 38 7.03 10.02 23.17
C TYR A 38 7.41 9.23 24.41
N ASN A 39 7.38 7.89 24.35
CA ASN A 39 7.69 7.01 25.46
C ASN A 39 8.59 5.86 24.98
N HIS A 40 9.88 5.94 25.32
CA HIS A 40 10.87 4.95 24.90
C HIS A 40 10.68 3.57 25.57
N ASP A 41 9.91 3.51 26.67
CA ASP A 41 9.56 2.25 27.35
C ASP A 41 8.26 1.63 26.79
N TYR A 42 7.67 2.21 25.74
CA TYR A 42 6.48 1.68 25.10
C TYR A 42 6.78 0.36 24.36
N VAL A 43 5.95 -0.65 24.62
CA VAL A 43 6.00 -1.95 23.92
C VAL A 43 4.79 -2.06 23.01
N ALA A 44 5.03 -2.22 21.70
CA ALA A 44 3.94 -2.31 20.73
C ALA A 44 3.25 -3.67 20.81
N MET A 45 1.93 -3.73 20.54
CA MET A 45 1.20 -5.00 20.53
C MET A 45 1.66 -5.97 19.42
N CYS A 46 2.35 -5.44 18.41
CA CYS A 46 2.93 -6.22 17.33
C CYS A 46 4.37 -6.69 17.59
N ASP A 47 4.92 -6.40 18.78
CA ASP A 47 6.19 -6.97 19.24
C ASP A 47 5.89 -8.30 19.95
N LEU A 48 5.98 -9.41 19.21
CA LEU A 48 5.61 -10.74 19.69
C LEU A 48 6.81 -11.55 20.19
N SER A 49 8.00 -11.27 19.66
CA SER A 49 9.27 -11.85 20.11
C SER A 49 10.44 -10.99 19.65
N GLU A 50 11.66 -11.31 20.08
CA GLU A 50 12.89 -10.61 19.66
C GLU A 50 13.14 -10.63 18.15
N HIS A 51 12.59 -11.63 17.44
CA HIS A 51 12.68 -11.78 15.98
C HIS A 51 11.34 -11.50 15.27
N MET A 52 10.36 -10.95 16.01
CA MET A 52 9.09 -10.46 15.48
C MET A 52 8.74 -9.13 16.15
N SER A 53 9.52 -8.09 15.82
CA SER A 53 9.30 -6.73 16.31
C SER A 53 8.95 -5.77 15.17
N CYS A 54 7.75 -5.20 15.27
CA CYS A 54 7.36 -4.08 14.42
C CYS A 54 8.06 -2.78 14.85
N SER A 55 8.32 -2.60 16.15
CA SER A 55 9.01 -1.44 16.69
C SER A 55 10.42 -1.31 16.14
N LYS A 56 11.17 -2.43 16.01
CA LYS A 56 12.50 -2.45 15.37
C LYS A 56 12.43 -2.02 13.91
N ALA A 57 11.39 -2.43 13.19
CA ALA A 57 11.19 -2.00 11.81
C ALA A 57 10.90 -0.50 11.70
N PHE A 58 9.99 0.02 12.51
CA PHE A 58 9.50 1.40 12.43
C PHE A 58 10.51 2.43 12.94
N THR A 59 11.29 2.10 13.96
CA THR A 59 12.34 2.99 14.51
C THR A 59 13.66 2.95 13.73
N SER A 60 13.79 2.02 12.79
CA SER A 60 14.98 1.95 11.95
C SER A 60 15.10 3.16 11.03
N GLN A 61 16.31 3.41 10.51
CA GLN A 61 16.53 4.46 9.51
C GLN A 61 15.67 4.29 8.25
N TRP A 62 15.16 3.09 7.97
CA TRP A 62 14.30 2.82 6.82
C TRP A 62 12.82 3.02 7.14
N GLY A 63 12.44 3.17 8.41
CA GLY A 63 11.07 3.46 8.86
C GLY A 63 10.63 4.90 8.56
N THR A 64 11.59 5.81 8.35
CA THR A 64 11.36 7.20 7.95
C THR A 64 11.88 7.45 6.55
N GLY A 65 11.08 8.08 5.70
CA GLY A 65 11.48 8.50 4.36
C GLY A 65 12.01 7.36 3.50
N PHE A 66 11.59 6.12 3.77
CA PHE A 66 12.10 4.89 3.16
C PHE A 66 13.65 4.73 3.24
N GLY A 67 14.33 5.46 4.13
CA GLY A 67 15.78 5.46 4.28
C GLY A 67 16.58 6.17 3.18
N PHE A 68 15.90 6.83 2.22
CA PHE A 68 16.55 7.58 1.14
C PHE A 68 16.01 9.00 0.94
N VAL A 69 14.79 9.32 1.37
CA VAL A 69 14.20 10.66 1.18
C VAL A 69 15.00 11.73 1.92
N GLY A 70 15.37 11.49 3.19
CA GLY A 70 16.24 12.40 3.95
C GLY A 70 17.58 12.67 3.25
N LYS A 71 18.17 11.64 2.63
CA LYS A 71 19.44 11.75 1.89
C LYS A 71 19.31 12.57 0.60
N LEU A 72 18.14 12.53 -0.05
CA LEU A 72 17.91 13.18 -1.34
C LEU A 72 17.38 14.61 -1.19
N LEU A 73 16.47 14.83 -0.24
CA LEU A 73 15.74 16.09 -0.06
C LEU A 73 16.09 16.84 1.24
N GLY A 74 16.96 16.26 2.07
CA GLY A 74 17.34 16.78 3.39
C GLY A 74 16.56 16.12 4.53
N GLU A 75 17.21 15.92 5.67
CA GLU A 75 16.59 15.27 6.85
C GLU A 75 15.41 16.08 7.41
N ASP A 76 15.49 17.41 7.36
CA ASP A 76 14.42 18.33 7.78
C ASP A 76 13.34 18.56 6.70
N SER A 77 13.40 17.82 5.59
CA SER A 77 12.43 17.95 4.50
C SER A 77 11.03 17.58 4.98
N ALA A 78 10.03 18.36 4.58
CA ALA A 78 8.62 18.03 4.83
C ALA A 78 8.21 16.66 4.25
N PHE A 79 8.96 16.13 3.28
CA PHE A 79 8.73 14.82 2.68
C PHE A 79 9.41 13.65 3.43
N ASN A 80 10.35 13.93 4.34
CA ASN A 80 11.03 12.93 5.16
C ASN A 80 10.14 12.52 6.36
N GLN A 81 8.98 11.95 6.05
CA GLN A 81 7.98 11.53 7.03
C GLN A 81 8.12 10.05 7.38
N PRO A 82 7.60 9.60 8.53
CA PRO A 82 7.44 8.17 8.81
C PRO A 82 6.69 7.48 7.66
N ASN A 83 7.11 6.28 7.25
CA ASN A 83 6.57 5.58 6.07
C ASN A 83 5.06 5.33 6.16
N SER A 84 4.52 5.28 7.37
CA SER A 84 3.09 5.19 7.64
C SER A 84 2.29 6.35 7.04
N VAL A 85 2.85 7.56 6.99
CA VAL A 85 2.19 8.77 6.46
C VAL A 85 1.95 8.70 4.95
N PRO A 86 2.96 8.52 4.08
CA PRO A 86 2.72 8.31 2.66
C PRO A 86 1.91 7.03 2.39
N GLY A 87 2.02 6.01 3.25
CA GLY A 87 1.18 4.81 3.20
C GLY A 87 -0.31 5.11 3.41
N MET A 88 -0.67 5.86 4.46
CA MET A 88 -2.05 6.31 4.71
C MET A 88 -2.59 7.12 3.53
N LEU A 89 -1.79 8.08 3.03
CA LEU A 89 -2.16 8.89 1.88
C LEU A 89 -2.41 8.04 0.63
N PHE A 90 -1.53 7.07 0.36
CA PHE A 90 -1.69 6.11 -0.73
C PHE A 90 -3.04 5.39 -0.65
N TYR A 91 -3.39 4.80 0.50
CA TYR A 91 -4.66 4.07 0.64
C TYR A 91 -5.89 4.96 0.49
N VAL A 92 -5.85 6.21 0.97
CA VAL A 92 -6.91 7.20 0.75
C VAL A 92 -7.05 7.53 -0.75
N LEU A 93 -5.94 7.78 -1.45
CA LEU A 93 -5.97 8.11 -2.87
C LEU A 93 -6.50 6.94 -3.70
N VAL A 94 -6.04 5.71 -3.45
CA VAL A 94 -6.53 4.51 -4.13
C VAL A 94 -8.02 4.29 -3.84
N PHE A 95 -8.47 4.52 -2.60
CA PHE A 95 -9.89 4.43 -2.24
C PHE A 95 -10.74 5.42 -3.06
N LEU A 96 -10.34 6.69 -3.13
CA LEU A 96 -11.06 7.71 -3.89
C LEU A 96 -11.06 7.44 -5.40
N LEU A 97 -9.93 7.00 -5.95
CA LEU A 97 -9.80 6.62 -7.36
C LEU A 97 -10.58 5.35 -7.72
N SER A 98 -11.00 4.55 -6.73
CA SER A 98 -11.79 3.32 -6.96
C SER A 98 -13.24 3.55 -7.35
N PHE A 99 -13.79 4.76 -7.17
CA PHE A 99 -15.20 5.05 -7.44
C PHE A 99 -15.54 5.14 -8.93
N PRO A 100 -14.79 5.86 -9.78
CA PRO A 100 -15.13 5.97 -11.18
C PRO A 100 -14.81 4.70 -11.97
N ASP A 101 -15.77 4.22 -12.76
CA ASP A 101 -15.60 3.10 -13.69
C ASP A 101 -15.18 3.60 -15.07
N ARG A 102 -14.00 4.21 -15.13
CA ARG A 102 -13.38 4.71 -16.37
C ARG A 102 -11.96 4.18 -16.51
N VAL A 103 -11.53 3.90 -17.74
CA VAL A 103 -10.20 3.34 -18.06
C VAL A 103 -9.07 4.16 -17.47
N LEU A 104 -9.15 5.50 -17.54
CA LEU A 104 -8.14 6.42 -16.99
C LEU A 104 -7.92 6.20 -15.48
N PHE A 105 -9.01 6.12 -14.70
CA PHE A 105 -8.93 5.92 -13.25
C PHE A 105 -8.42 4.52 -12.91
N ALA A 106 -8.87 3.49 -13.65
CA ALA A 106 -8.37 2.14 -13.47
C ALA A 106 -6.88 2.00 -13.81
N ALA A 107 -6.40 2.68 -14.85
CA ALA A 107 -4.97 2.75 -15.18
C ALA A 107 -4.18 3.44 -14.07
N ALA A 108 -4.69 4.54 -13.51
CA ALA A 108 -4.06 5.23 -12.38
C ALA A 108 -3.98 4.33 -11.12
N LEU A 109 -5.02 3.55 -10.83
CA LEU A 109 -5.01 2.57 -9.73
C LEU A 109 -3.92 1.51 -9.93
N VAL A 110 -3.81 0.95 -11.14
CA VAL A 110 -2.75 -0.02 -11.47
C VAL A 110 -1.38 0.60 -11.29
N PHE A 111 -1.16 1.80 -11.84
CA PHE A 111 0.11 2.51 -11.73
C PHE A 111 0.52 2.74 -10.26
N GLN A 112 -0.38 3.28 -9.44
CA GLN A 112 -0.15 3.47 -8.01
C GLN A 112 0.14 2.14 -7.28
N SER A 113 -0.61 1.09 -7.61
CA SER A 113 -0.41 -0.23 -7.00
C SER A 113 0.92 -0.85 -7.39
N VAL A 114 1.40 -0.66 -8.63
CA VAL A 114 2.74 -1.10 -9.07
C VAL A 114 3.82 -0.39 -8.25
N LEU A 115 3.73 0.93 -8.10
CA LEU A 115 4.70 1.69 -7.29
C LEU A 115 4.73 1.21 -5.83
N ALA A 116 3.56 1.00 -5.23
CA ALA A 116 3.46 0.48 -3.87
C ALA A 116 4.08 -0.93 -3.72
N ASN A 117 3.93 -1.78 -4.73
CA ASN A 117 4.56 -3.12 -4.72
C ASN A 117 6.07 -3.06 -4.91
N ILE A 118 6.59 -2.16 -5.74
CA ILE A 118 8.05 -1.93 -5.86
C ILE A 118 8.63 -1.52 -4.50
N ILE A 119 7.98 -0.56 -3.82
CA ILE A 119 8.37 -0.13 -2.47
C ILE A 119 8.24 -1.29 -1.47
N SER A 120 7.18 -2.10 -1.57
CA SER A 120 6.99 -3.26 -0.68
C SER A 120 8.10 -4.29 -0.83
N VAL A 121 8.53 -4.59 -2.06
CA VAL A 121 9.67 -5.50 -2.32
C VAL A 121 10.96 -4.94 -1.74
N TYR A 122 11.21 -3.64 -1.90
CA TYR A 122 12.35 -2.95 -1.30
C TYR A 122 12.36 -3.05 0.23
N LEU A 123 11.23 -2.76 0.88
CA LEU A 123 11.12 -2.83 2.34
C LEU A 123 11.15 -4.27 2.85
N ALA A 124 10.61 -5.24 2.11
CA ALA A 124 10.71 -6.66 2.44
C ALA A 124 12.17 -7.15 2.39
N TYR A 125 12.95 -6.70 1.40
CA TYR A 125 14.39 -6.96 1.35
C TYR A 125 15.09 -6.41 2.59
N ILE A 126 14.81 -5.15 2.97
CA ILE A 126 15.39 -4.54 4.18
C ILE A 126 15.02 -5.34 5.43
N LEU A 127 13.73 -5.66 5.59
CA LEU A 127 13.21 -6.36 6.76
C LEU A 127 13.92 -7.71 6.95
N TYR A 128 14.07 -8.48 5.87
CA TYR A 128 14.69 -9.80 5.91
C TYR A 128 16.22 -9.77 5.98
N PHE A 129 16.89 -9.02 5.10
CA PHE A 129 18.34 -9.08 4.93
C PHE A 129 19.12 -8.06 5.75
N LEU A 130 18.52 -6.93 6.15
CA LEU A 130 19.22 -5.89 6.92
C LEU A 130 18.81 -5.95 8.39
N LEU A 131 17.51 -5.96 8.68
CA LEU A 131 17.03 -5.96 10.07
C LEU A 131 17.01 -7.35 10.69
N HIS A 132 16.95 -8.41 9.87
CA HIS A 132 16.81 -9.79 10.30
C HIS A 132 15.64 -9.96 11.28
N ASP A 133 14.47 -9.44 10.91
CA ASP A 133 13.26 -9.42 11.74
C ASP A 133 12.01 -9.75 10.91
N PHE A 134 10.92 -10.16 11.55
CA PHE A 134 9.63 -10.45 10.93
C PHE A 134 8.53 -9.53 11.46
N CYS A 135 8.30 -8.42 10.77
CA CYS A 135 7.23 -7.48 11.09
C CYS A 135 5.89 -7.92 10.45
N ILE A 136 4.96 -8.47 11.26
CA ILE A 136 3.66 -8.96 10.77
C ILE A 136 2.79 -7.87 10.14
N ILE A 137 2.85 -6.63 10.67
CA ILE A 137 2.13 -5.48 10.12
C ILE A 137 2.67 -5.09 8.74
N CYS A 138 4.00 -5.13 8.58
CA CYS A 138 4.68 -4.85 7.33
C CYS A 138 4.31 -5.90 6.27
N VAL A 139 4.41 -7.19 6.62
CA VAL A 139 4.02 -8.29 5.74
C VAL A 139 2.54 -8.19 5.35
N SER A 140 1.65 -7.88 6.29
CA SER A 140 0.22 -7.66 6.01
C SER A 140 -0.01 -6.50 5.05
N THR A 141 0.76 -5.42 5.18
CA THR A 141 0.75 -4.28 4.25
C THR A 141 1.22 -4.71 2.85
N TYR A 142 2.27 -5.52 2.74
CA TYR A 142 2.77 -6.02 1.46
C TYR A 142 1.74 -6.92 0.77
N VAL A 143 1.09 -7.81 1.51
CA VAL A 143 -0.01 -8.65 1.00
C VAL A 143 -1.20 -7.79 0.55
N THR A 144 -1.53 -6.75 1.30
CA THR A 144 -2.59 -5.79 0.93
C THR A 144 -2.25 -5.08 -0.38
N ASN A 145 -1.01 -4.63 -0.54
CA ASN A 145 -0.53 -3.98 -1.78
C ASN A 145 -0.56 -4.93 -2.97
N ALA A 146 -0.14 -6.18 -2.81
CA ALA A 146 -0.20 -7.20 -3.87
C ALA A 146 -1.65 -7.50 -4.28
N THR A 147 -2.55 -7.57 -3.30
CA THR A 147 -3.99 -7.75 -3.53
C THR A 147 -4.59 -6.57 -4.31
N LEU A 148 -4.24 -5.33 -3.94
CA LEU A 148 -4.66 -4.13 -4.67
C LEU A 148 -4.17 -4.12 -6.12
N LEU A 149 -2.93 -4.54 -6.37
CA LEU A 149 -2.40 -4.66 -7.74
C LEU A 149 -3.18 -5.69 -8.56
N TYR A 150 -3.43 -6.87 -7.99
CA TYR A 150 -4.23 -7.91 -8.64
C TYR A 150 -5.63 -7.40 -9.00
N LEU A 151 -6.36 -6.85 -8.02
CA LEU A 151 -7.73 -6.38 -8.22
C LEU A 151 -7.81 -5.20 -9.19
N SER A 152 -6.90 -4.23 -9.09
CA SER A 152 -6.86 -3.06 -9.98
C SER A 152 -6.54 -3.45 -11.42
N TYR A 153 -5.64 -4.42 -11.63
CA TYR A 153 -5.32 -4.95 -12.95
C TYR A 153 -6.54 -5.60 -13.61
N HIS A 154 -7.29 -6.42 -12.86
CA HIS A 154 -8.53 -7.02 -13.36
C HIS A 154 -9.61 -5.98 -13.67
N LYS A 155 -9.77 -4.96 -12.81
CA LYS A 155 -10.67 -3.82 -13.07
C LYS A 155 -10.29 -3.12 -14.38
N TYR A 156 -9.00 -2.82 -14.57
CA TYR A 156 -8.49 -2.17 -15.78
C TYR A 156 -8.77 -2.98 -17.04
N LYS A 157 -8.56 -4.31 -17.00
CA LYS A 157 -8.85 -5.19 -18.14
C LYS A 157 -10.32 -5.18 -18.55
N ILE A 158 -11.23 -5.28 -17.59
CA ILE A 158 -12.68 -5.25 -17.86
C ILE A 158 -13.08 -3.91 -18.49
N LEU A 159 -12.66 -2.80 -17.89
CA LEU A 159 -13.02 -1.46 -18.37
C LEU A 159 -12.41 -1.14 -19.74
N SER A 160 -11.16 -1.56 -19.97
CA SER A 160 -10.50 -1.38 -21.27
C SER A 160 -11.22 -2.14 -22.38
N TYR A 161 -11.63 -3.38 -22.10
CA TYR A 161 -12.41 -4.17 -23.06
C TYR A 161 -13.77 -3.51 -23.37
N GLN A 162 -14.48 -3.05 -22.35
CA GLN A 162 -15.76 -2.35 -22.52
C GLN A 162 -15.62 -1.04 -23.31
N ASP A 163 -14.57 -0.25 -23.05
CA ASP A 163 -14.29 0.99 -23.78
C ASP A 163 -13.99 0.74 -25.27
N SER A 164 -13.20 -0.29 -25.59
CA SER A 164 -12.94 -0.68 -26.99
C SER A 164 -14.22 -1.09 -27.73
N MET A 165 -15.08 -1.89 -27.09
CA MET A 165 -16.36 -2.31 -27.69
C MET A 165 -17.31 -1.13 -27.91
N ASN A 166 -17.37 -0.20 -26.95
CA ASN A 166 -18.20 1.00 -27.06
C ASN A 166 -17.73 1.94 -28.18
N LYS A 167 -16.42 2.04 -28.41
CA LYS A 167 -15.85 2.81 -29.53
C LYS A 167 -16.20 2.16 -30.87
N ALA A 168 -16.04 0.84 -31.00
CA ALA A 168 -16.39 0.10 -32.22
C ALA A 168 -17.87 0.25 -32.61
N LYS A 169 -18.78 0.25 -31.62
CA LYS A 169 -20.22 0.45 -31.86
C LYS A 169 -20.57 1.87 -32.33
N LYS A 170 -19.81 2.89 -31.91
CA LYS A 170 -20.04 4.28 -32.34
C LYS A 170 -19.51 4.59 -33.75
N SER A 171 -18.59 3.77 -34.25
CA SER A 171 -18.02 3.89 -35.60
C SER A 171 -18.77 3.08 -36.66
N SER A 172 -19.79 2.30 -36.27
CA SER A 172 -20.70 1.56 -37.16
C SER A 172 -22.04 2.27 -37.27
#